data_AF-A0A839UQH6-F1
#
_entry.id   AF-A0A839UQH6-F1
#
_cell.length_a   1.000
_cell.length_b   1.000
_cell.length_c   1.000
_cell.angle_alpha   90.00
_cell.angle_beta   90.00
_cell.angle_gamma   90.00
#
_symmetry.space_group_name_H-M   'P 1'
#
loop_
_entity.id
_entity.type
_entity.pdbx_description
1 polymer ?
#
loop_
_entity_poly.entity_id
_entity_poly.type
_entity_poly.pdbx_seq_one_letter_code
_entity_poly.pdbx_strand_id
1 'polypeptide(L)'
;MSVWESFRHRAQTEGADIALRELHAKASTLAPDDGLRVDFATALKEADHPSEALDILAPAIAEGDFHVRFRALIERGICLLLLGREAEATSALVEAQAMDPGSDWPLWPRVDAAIGAGQPALALSLIEHVYPNVRPDGRARLARRHSEIRAESSYADMQPGWAGLHVPGSVPALARAGLVMMVKDEADIVTANLEHHYRLGFRCFCLLDNNSTDGTAALVTAFRDAHPDALVLLVHDPIVGYYQSAKIAAFQRTLLDYAAIDGRALEWMFFIDADEFIAYAGDDDAGAVARFEAALGDPAVGMIVMQWVNSATANIMQTLPEGDEMLSVFVRRPAQLRPAVPKIALRCALGLDPAMGNHFVENFDHPLDTMHVLAEDGWYMLHAPLRSLEHVKKKVINGGRAFKASKGLENHGGHWRERYIAYETRGEDVLSEILQTHIDSCI
;
A
#
# COMPACT_ATOMS: atom_id res chain seq x y z
N MET A 1 -15.04 24.62 -21.90
CA MET A 1 -14.01 24.61 -20.86
C MET A 1 -14.69 24.79 -19.53
N SER A 2 -14.43 23.91 -18.57
CA SER A 2 -14.80 24.19 -17.18
C SER A 2 -14.10 25.48 -16.73
N VAL A 3 -14.64 26.16 -15.71
CA VAL A 3 -13.98 27.33 -15.09
C VAL A 3 -12.53 26.97 -14.71
N TRP A 4 -12.33 25.72 -14.31
CA TRP A 4 -11.05 25.10 -13.97
C TRP A 4 -10.06 24.95 -15.14
N GLU A 5 -10.51 24.50 -16.31
CA GLU A 5 -9.67 24.43 -17.51
C GLU A 5 -9.28 25.82 -18.02
N SER A 6 -10.20 26.79 -17.92
CA SER A 6 -9.94 28.18 -18.28
C SER A 6 -8.96 28.86 -17.31
N PHE A 7 -9.02 28.52 -16.01
CA PHE A 7 -8.07 29.00 -15.01
C PHE A 7 -6.69 28.39 -15.21
N ARG A 8 -6.55 27.06 -15.25
CA ARG A 8 -5.25 26.40 -15.41
C ARG A 8 -4.54 26.83 -16.68
N HIS A 9 -5.28 26.98 -17.79
CA HIS A 9 -4.73 27.46 -19.04
C HIS A 9 -4.19 28.90 -18.90
N ARG A 10 -4.95 29.80 -18.26
CA ARG A 10 -4.53 31.21 -18.11
C ARG A 10 -3.52 31.47 -17.02
N ALA A 11 -3.53 30.72 -15.92
CA ALA A 11 -2.46 30.76 -14.93
C ALA A 11 -1.11 30.36 -15.55
N GLN A 12 -1.13 29.43 -16.51
CA GLN A 12 0.05 29.03 -17.29
C GLN A 12 0.47 30.07 -18.36
N THR A 13 -0.46 30.82 -18.95
CA THR A 13 -0.16 31.73 -20.09
C THR A 13 -0.03 33.21 -19.71
N GLU A 14 -0.73 33.68 -18.68
CA GLU A 14 -0.88 35.10 -18.32
C GLU A 14 -0.30 35.43 -16.93
N GLY A 15 0.12 34.41 -16.17
CA GLY A 15 0.65 34.56 -14.82
C GLY A 15 -0.44 34.43 -13.74
N ALA A 16 -0.08 33.77 -12.63
CA ALA A 16 -1.01 33.41 -11.56
C ALA A 16 -1.78 34.63 -11.02
N ASP A 17 -1.11 35.77 -10.80
CA ASP A 17 -1.71 36.99 -10.22
C ASP A 17 -2.82 37.63 -11.07
N ILE A 18 -2.70 37.60 -12.41
CA ILE A 18 -3.71 38.18 -13.32
C ILE A 18 -4.94 37.28 -13.35
N ALA A 19 -4.72 35.97 -13.46
CA ALA A 19 -5.78 34.97 -13.40
C ALA A 19 -6.51 35.01 -12.04
N LEU A 20 -5.77 35.19 -10.93
CA LEU A 20 -6.31 35.31 -9.57
C LEU A 20 -7.26 36.50 -9.41
N ARG A 21 -6.88 37.68 -9.92
CA ARG A 21 -7.69 38.92 -9.80
C ARG A 21 -9.01 38.82 -10.56
N GLU A 22 -9.00 38.26 -11.77
CA GLU A 22 -10.23 38.03 -12.53
C GLU A 22 -11.13 36.98 -11.86
N LEU A 23 -10.52 35.97 -11.25
CA LEU A 23 -11.23 34.93 -10.52
C LEU A 23 -11.84 35.43 -9.21
N HIS A 24 -11.12 36.25 -8.46
CA HIS A 24 -11.62 36.91 -7.25
C HIS A 24 -12.81 37.82 -7.58
N ALA A 25 -12.72 38.59 -8.67
CA ALA A 25 -13.82 39.40 -9.19
C ALA A 25 -15.02 38.55 -9.64
N LYS A 26 -14.78 37.38 -10.26
CA LYS A 26 -15.85 36.44 -10.59
C LYS A 26 -16.49 35.84 -9.35
N ALA A 27 -15.71 35.41 -8.36
CA ALA A 27 -16.22 34.79 -7.13
C ALA A 27 -17.11 35.73 -6.31
N SER A 28 -16.79 37.03 -6.29
CA SER A 28 -17.64 38.06 -5.67
C SER A 28 -18.95 38.33 -6.44
N THR A 29 -19.05 37.89 -7.70
CA THR A 29 -20.26 37.98 -8.54
C THR A 29 -21.02 36.65 -8.67
N LEU A 30 -20.48 35.54 -8.17
CA LEU A 30 -21.18 34.26 -8.14
C LEU A 30 -22.34 34.34 -7.11
N ALA A 31 -23.57 34.27 -7.61
CA ALA A 31 -24.76 33.90 -6.84
C ALA A 31 -24.55 32.50 -6.20
N PRO A 32 -25.39 32.03 -5.25
CA PRO A 32 -25.10 30.89 -4.37
C PRO A 32 -25.20 29.54 -5.12
N ASP A 33 -24.30 29.33 -6.08
CA ASP A 33 -23.88 28.02 -6.50
C ASP A 33 -22.67 27.67 -5.64
N ASP A 34 -22.94 27.31 -4.39
CA ASP A 34 -21.93 27.34 -3.34
C ASP A 34 -20.85 26.24 -3.51
N GLY A 35 -21.09 25.25 -4.39
CA GLY A 35 -20.08 24.28 -4.79
C GLY A 35 -18.90 24.93 -5.52
N LEU A 36 -19.16 25.93 -6.36
CA LEU A 36 -18.11 26.67 -7.08
C LEU A 36 -17.22 27.50 -6.14
N ARG A 37 -17.76 27.98 -5.01
CA ARG A 37 -16.96 28.72 -4.01
C ARG A 37 -15.92 27.82 -3.37
N VAL A 38 -16.28 26.59 -3.02
CA VAL A 38 -15.35 25.61 -2.47
C VAL A 38 -14.28 25.25 -3.49
N ASP A 39 -14.67 24.92 -4.73
CA ASP A 39 -13.73 24.59 -5.80
C ASP A 39 -12.76 25.75 -6.08
N PHE A 40 -13.25 26.99 -6.00
CA PHE A 40 -12.42 28.18 -6.16
C PHE A 40 -11.44 28.38 -4.99
N ALA A 41 -11.88 28.18 -3.75
CA ALA A 41 -11.01 28.22 -2.59
C ALA A 41 -9.92 27.13 -2.64
N THR A 42 -10.26 25.92 -3.08
CA THR A 42 -9.27 24.85 -3.32
C THR A 42 -8.22 25.30 -4.35
N ALA A 43 -8.63 25.95 -5.44
CA ALA A 43 -7.71 26.49 -6.44
C ALA A 43 -6.78 27.58 -5.87
N LEU A 44 -7.29 28.49 -5.05
CA LEU A 44 -6.49 29.52 -4.39
C LEU A 44 -5.46 28.90 -3.43
N LYS A 45 -5.88 27.91 -2.64
CA LYS A 45 -4.99 27.14 -1.75
C LYS A 45 -3.88 26.45 -2.54
N GLU A 46 -4.19 25.77 -3.64
CA GLU A 46 -3.21 25.12 -4.51
C GLU A 46 -2.24 26.11 -5.18
N ALA A 47 -2.66 27.36 -5.34
CA ALA A 47 -1.83 28.45 -5.85
C ALA A 47 -1.04 29.21 -4.75
N ASP A 48 -1.00 28.70 -3.51
CA ASP A 48 -0.32 29.31 -2.35
C ASP A 48 -0.96 30.63 -1.85
N HIS A 49 -2.28 30.77 -2.00
CA HIS A 49 -3.08 31.88 -1.48
C HIS A 49 -4.12 31.44 -0.41
N PRO A 50 -3.72 30.76 0.68
CA PRO A 50 -4.65 30.21 1.67
C PRO A 50 -5.44 31.27 2.44
N SER A 51 -4.89 32.49 2.63
CA SER A 51 -5.62 33.58 3.29
C SER A 51 -6.83 34.05 2.47
N GLU A 52 -6.66 34.20 1.15
CA GLU A 52 -7.73 34.61 0.25
C GLU A 52 -8.78 33.49 0.11
N ALA A 53 -8.34 32.23 0.12
CA ALA A 53 -9.25 31.08 0.17
C ALA A 53 -10.19 31.13 1.39
N LEU A 54 -9.72 31.56 2.56
CA LEU A 54 -10.56 31.69 3.76
C LEU A 54 -11.69 32.71 3.60
N ASP A 55 -11.43 33.83 2.92
CA ASP A 55 -12.43 34.87 2.66
C ASP A 55 -13.52 34.35 1.70
N ILE A 56 -13.12 33.57 0.68
CA ILE A 56 -14.03 32.92 -0.26
C ILE A 56 -14.90 31.85 0.42
N LEU A 57 -14.34 31.11 1.38
CA LEU A 57 -15.03 30.04 2.09
C LEU A 57 -16.06 30.56 3.12
N ALA A 58 -15.89 31.78 3.65
CA ALA A 58 -16.73 32.28 4.74
C ALA A 58 -18.24 32.27 4.42
N PRO A 59 -18.71 32.75 3.24
CA PRO A 59 -20.13 32.65 2.88
C PRO A 59 -20.60 31.21 2.68
N ALA A 60 -19.77 30.35 2.08
CA ALA A 60 -20.11 28.94 1.85
C ALA A 60 -20.31 28.17 3.17
N ILE A 61 -19.62 28.57 4.24
CA ILE A 61 -19.79 28.00 5.58
C ILE A 61 -21.05 28.55 6.26
N ALA A 62 -21.34 29.84 6.09
CA ALA A 62 -22.44 30.52 6.77
C ALA A 62 -23.81 30.20 6.15
N GLU A 63 -23.87 30.11 4.83
CA GLU A 63 -25.13 30.10 4.05
C GLU A 63 -25.31 28.83 3.20
N GLY A 64 -24.22 28.07 3.00
CA GLY A 64 -24.24 26.87 2.16
C GLY A 64 -25.11 25.74 2.71
N ASP A 65 -25.59 24.90 1.81
CA ASP A 65 -26.25 23.65 2.19
C ASP A 65 -25.30 22.68 2.92
N PHE A 66 -25.83 21.55 3.37
CA PHE A 66 -25.06 20.54 4.10
C PHE A 66 -23.76 20.14 3.38
N HIS A 67 -23.83 19.83 2.09
CA HIS A 67 -22.68 19.30 1.34
C HIS A 67 -21.61 20.37 1.13
N VAL A 68 -22.05 21.57 0.80
CA VAL A 68 -21.18 22.73 0.61
C VAL A 68 -20.50 23.08 1.92
N ARG A 69 -21.26 23.29 2.99
CA ARG A 69 -20.72 23.69 4.29
C ARG A 69 -19.75 22.64 4.83
N PHE A 70 -20.06 21.36 4.69
CA PHE A 70 -19.18 20.27 5.07
C PHE A 70 -17.83 20.36 4.34
N ARG A 71 -17.83 20.47 3.01
CA ARG A 71 -16.59 20.60 2.22
C ARG A 71 -15.84 21.90 2.55
N ALA A 72 -16.56 23.00 2.73
CA ALA A 72 -15.99 24.31 3.02
C ALA A 72 -15.28 24.36 4.38
N LEU A 73 -15.82 23.68 5.40
CA LEU A 73 -15.18 23.55 6.71
C LEU A 73 -13.88 22.74 6.65
N ILE A 74 -13.85 21.65 5.85
CA ILE A 74 -12.63 20.87 5.63
C ILE A 74 -11.56 21.73 4.97
N GLU A 75 -11.91 22.40 3.86
CA GLU A 75 -10.98 23.28 3.14
C GLU A 75 -10.49 24.45 3.99
N ARG A 76 -11.38 25.03 4.82
CA ARG A 76 -11.01 26.06 5.81
C ARG A 76 -9.99 25.50 6.80
N GLY A 77 -10.22 24.30 7.32
CA GLY A 77 -9.29 23.62 8.22
C GLY A 77 -7.90 23.47 7.61
N ILE A 78 -7.82 23.01 6.36
CA ILE A 78 -6.55 22.85 5.63
C ILE A 78 -5.86 24.21 5.44
N CYS A 79 -6.58 25.24 4.98
CA CYS A 79 -6.02 26.59 4.81
C CYS A 79 -5.49 27.17 6.13
N LEU A 80 -6.20 26.94 7.24
CA LEU A 80 -5.76 27.37 8.57
C LEU A 80 -4.49 26.64 9.03
N LEU A 81 -4.35 25.33 8.74
CA LEU A 81 -3.11 24.59 9.01
C LEU A 81 -1.93 25.16 8.22
N LEU A 82 -2.12 25.45 6.92
CA LEU A 82 -1.08 26.06 6.09
C LEU A 82 -0.62 27.43 6.61
N LEU A 83 -1.52 28.16 7.28
CA LEU A 83 -1.25 29.45 7.92
C LEU A 83 -0.73 29.33 9.38
N GLY A 84 -0.51 28.12 9.89
CA GLY A 84 -0.06 27.88 11.27
C GLY A 84 -1.12 28.18 12.34
N ARG A 85 -2.41 28.25 11.98
CA ARG A 85 -3.54 28.57 12.88
C ARG A 85 -4.21 27.28 13.39
N GLU A 86 -3.44 26.44 14.07
CA GLU A 86 -3.82 25.07 14.44
C GLU A 86 -5.11 24.95 15.27
N ALA A 87 -5.32 25.85 16.24
CA ALA A 87 -6.51 25.82 17.11
C ALA A 87 -7.80 26.08 16.30
N GLU A 88 -7.75 27.04 15.38
CA GLU A 88 -8.88 27.37 14.52
C GLU A 88 -9.11 26.29 13.47
N ALA A 89 -8.03 25.72 12.91
CA ALA A 89 -8.12 24.58 12.01
C ALA A 89 -8.81 23.38 12.68
N THR A 90 -8.39 23.06 13.91
CA THR A 90 -8.99 21.98 14.71
C THR A 90 -10.47 22.24 14.94
N SER A 91 -10.86 23.48 15.30
CA SER A 91 -12.26 23.84 15.47
C SER A 91 -13.09 23.60 14.21
N ALA A 92 -12.61 24.05 13.05
CA ALA A 92 -13.31 23.87 11.77
C ALA A 92 -13.46 22.39 11.38
N LEU A 93 -12.41 21.59 11.59
CA LEU A 93 -12.40 20.16 11.25
C LEU A 93 -13.27 19.33 12.22
N VAL A 94 -13.30 19.67 13.50
CA VAL A 94 -14.21 19.07 14.48
C VAL A 94 -15.66 19.42 14.16
N GLU A 95 -15.94 20.66 13.72
CA GLU A 95 -17.28 21.04 13.26
C GLU A 95 -17.71 20.22 12.03
N ALA A 96 -16.84 20.07 11.03
CA ALA A 96 -17.10 19.21 9.88
C ALA A 96 -17.34 17.74 10.29
N GLN A 97 -16.53 17.21 11.21
CA GLN A 97 -16.70 15.84 11.72
C GLN A 97 -18.03 15.65 12.45
N ALA A 98 -18.50 16.66 13.18
CA ALA A 98 -19.80 16.62 13.86
C ALA A 98 -20.98 16.65 12.87
N MET A 99 -20.81 17.28 11.70
CA MET A 99 -21.82 17.29 10.64
C MET A 99 -22.01 15.92 9.97
N ASP A 100 -20.92 15.21 9.68
CA ASP A 100 -20.95 13.82 9.20
C ASP A 100 -19.99 12.94 10.01
N PRO A 101 -20.44 12.38 11.15
CA PRO A 101 -19.63 11.47 11.96
C PRO A 101 -19.16 10.22 11.22
N GLY A 102 -19.85 9.87 10.11
CA GLY A 102 -19.52 8.72 9.28
C GLY A 102 -18.39 8.98 8.27
N SER A 103 -17.95 10.22 8.08
CA SER A 103 -16.88 10.58 7.15
C SER A 103 -15.53 10.61 7.84
N ASP A 104 -14.52 10.00 7.21
CA ASP A 104 -13.11 10.11 7.59
C ASP A 104 -12.44 11.38 7.03
N TRP A 105 -13.08 12.11 6.11
CA TRP A 105 -12.45 13.22 5.39
C TRP A 105 -11.94 14.36 6.30
N PRO A 106 -12.70 14.81 7.32
CA PRO A 106 -12.23 15.87 8.22
C PRO A 106 -11.04 15.45 9.11
N LEU A 107 -10.81 14.15 9.26
CA LEU A 107 -9.76 13.62 10.13
C LEU A 107 -8.38 13.70 9.47
N TRP A 108 -8.28 13.45 8.15
CA TRP A 108 -6.99 13.36 7.44
C TRP A 108 -6.08 14.57 7.65
N PRO A 109 -6.54 15.83 7.49
CA PRO A 109 -5.65 16.98 7.69
C PRO A 109 -5.07 17.07 9.11
N ARG A 110 -5.82 16.60 10.12
CA ARG A 110 -5.36 16.58 11.52
C ARG A 110 -4.33 15.48 11.77
N VAL A 111 -4.56 14.31 11.19
CA VAL A 111 -3.61 13.19 11.23
C VAL A 111 -2.31 13.58 10.55
N ASP A 112 -2.38 14.16 9.35
CA ASP A 112 -1.19 14.57 8.59
C ASP A 112 -0.43 15.70 9.29
N ALA A 113 -1.13 16.68 9.86
CA ALA A 113 -0.50 17.73 10.66
C ALA A 113 0.23 17.16 11.90
N ALA A 114 -0.41 16.23 12.63
CA ALA A 114 0.21 15.59 13.79
C ALA A 114 1.46 14.79 13.40
N ILE A 115 1.42 14.05 12.28
CA ILE A 115 2.59 13.34 11.76
C ILE A 115 3.70 14.31 11.33
N GLY A 116 3.36 15.39 10.61
CA GLY A 116 4.31 16.43 10.20
C GLY A 116 4.97 17.14 11.39
N ALA A 117 4.26 17.27 12.51
CA ALA A 117 4.77 17.82 13.76
C ALA A 117 5.57 16.80 14.62
N GLY A 118 5.76 15.56 14.15
CA GLY A 118 6.46 14.51 14.89
C GLY A 118 5.66 13.98 16.09
N GLN A 119 4.33 13.98 16.01
CA GLN A 119 3.41 13.54 17.07
C GLN A 119 2.58 12.31 16.65
N PRO A 120 3.21 11.15 16.37
CA PRO A 120 2.50 9.95 15.91
C PRO A 120 1.49 9.42 16.94
N ALA A 121 1.77 9.54 18.24
CA ALA A 121 0.82 9.14 19.29
C ALA A 121 -0.48 9.97 19.25
N LEU A 122 -0.39 11.27 18.94
CA LEU A 122 -1.58 12.10 18.75
C LEU A 122 -2.36 11.63 17.53
N ALA A 123 -1.68 11.39 16.40
CA ALA A 123 -2.31 10.90 15.17
C ALA A 123 -3.08 9.58 15.40
N LEU A 124 -2.48 8.63 16.12
CA LEU A 124 -3.13 7.36 16.49
C LEU A 124 -4.38 7.59 17.34
N SER A 125 -4.28 8.42 18.39
CA SER A 125 -5.42 8.71 19.27
C SER A 125 -6.60 9.37 18.53
N LEU A 126 -6.31 10.20 17.52
CA LEU A 126 -7.34 10.82 16.68
C LEU A 126 -8.06 9.78 15.82
N ILE A 127 -7.31 8.84 15.23
CA ILE A 127 -7.89 7.73 14.47
C ILE A 127 -8.77 6.88 15.38
N GLU A 128 -8.25 6.42 16.52
CA GLU A 128 -8.95 5.54 17.46
C GLU A 128 -10.25 6.18 17.98
N HIS A 129 -10.26 7.49 18.23
CA HIS A 129 -11.44 8.20 18.68
C HIS A 129 -12.56 8.26 17.63
N VAL A 130 -12.21 8.47 16.36
CA VAL A 130 -13.16 8.66 15.27
C VAL A 130 -13.61 7.33 14.66
N TYR A 131 -12.72 6.33 14.64
CA TYR A 131 -12.90 5.03 13.99
C TYR A 131 -14.27 4.35 14.22
N PRO A 132 -14.82 4.29 15.45
CA PRO A 132 -16.09 3.60 15.70
C PRO A 132 -17.29 4.22 14.97
N ASN A 133 -17.21 5.50 14.59
CA ASN A 133 -18.33 6.22 13.97
C ASN A 133 -18.27 6.23 12.44
N VAL A 134 -17.10 5.92 11.86
CA VAL A 134 -16.86 6.00 10.41
C VAL A 134 -17.50 4.84 9.67
N ARG A 135 -17.95 5.08 8.43
CA ARG A 135 -18.47 4.05 7.52
C ARG A 135 -17.40 2.99 7.17
N PRO A 136 -17.79 1.77 6.76
CA PRO A 136 -16.84 0.67 6.54
C PRO A 136 -15.69 0.96 5.55
N ASP A 137 -15.93 1.75 4.50
CA ASP A 137 -14.91 2.13 3.51
C ASP A 137 -13.87 3.08 4.11
N GLY A 138 -14.32 4.05 4.91
CA GLY A 138 -13.46 4.97 5.65
C GLY A 138 -12.71 4.23 6.76
N ARG A 139 -13.33 3.26 7.43
CA ARG A 139 -12.67 2.42 8.43
C ARG A 139 -11.53 1.61 7.83
N ALA A 140 -11.67 1.05 6.63
CA ALA A 140 -10.56 0.37 5.97
C ALA A 140 -9.36 1.31 5.74
N ARG A 141 -9.61 2.54 5.25
CA ARG A 141 -8.54 3.53 5.06
C ARG A 141 -7.89 3.95 6.38
N LEU A 142 -8.67 4.17 7.43
CA LEU A 142 -8.17 4.55 8.76
C LEU A 142 -7.42 3.41 9.45
N ALA A 143 -7.91 2.18 9.37
CA ALA A 143 -7.24 0.99 9.90
C ALA A 143 -5.89 0.76 9.21
N ARG A 144 -5.86 0.91 7.89
CA ARG A 144 -4.62 0.90 7.12
C ARG A 144 -3.67 1.97 7.65
N ARG A 145 -4.08 3.24 7.69
CA ARG A 145 -3.21 4.35 8.15
C ARG A 145 -2.73 4.16 9.60
N HIS A 146 -3.58 3.65 10.48
CA HIS A 146 -3.23 3.30 11.86
C HIS A 146 -2.07 2.30 11.90
N SER A 147 -2.15 1.24 11.09
CA SER A 147 -1.08 0.24 10.98
C SER A 147 0.22 0.82 10.40
N GLU A 148 0.12 1.75 9.45
CA GLU A 148 1.29 2.42 8.84
C GLU A 148 2.02 3.28 9.87
N ILE A 149 1.29 4.10 10.64
CA ILE A 149 1.88 4.98 11.68
C ILE A 149 2.57 4.15 12.78
N ARG A 150 1.94 3.04 13.20
CA ARG A 150 2.51 2.12 14.20
C ARG A 150 3.81 1.51 13.70
N ALA A 151 3.82 1.01 12.46
CA ALA A 151 5.01 0.42 11.87
C ALA A 151 6.12 1.45 11.63
N GLU A 152 5.81 2.65 11.15
CA GLU A 152 6.78 3.74 10.99
C GLU A 152 7.43 4.11 12.33
N SER A 153 6.63 4.20 13.40
CA SER A 153 7.13 4.50 14.75
C SER A 153 8.02 3.38 15.28
N SER A 154 7.56 2.12 15.17
CA SER A 154 8.35 0.95 15.56
C SER A 154 9.68 0.85 14.82
N TYR A 155 9.68 1.06 13.50
CA TYR A 155 10.90 1.02 12.69
C TYR A 155 11.89 2.11 13.10
N ALA A 156 11.39 3.32 13.38
CA ALA A 156 12.22 4.43 13.84
C ALA A 156 12.82 4.16 15.23
N ASP A 157 12.09 3.50 16.13
CA ASP A 157 12.56 3.17 17.48
C ASP A 157 13.55 1.99 17.47
N MET A 158 13.29 0.96 16.67
CA MET A 158 14.11 -0.25 16.60
C MET A 158 15.44 -0.04 15.87
N GLN A 159 15.48 0.83 14.84
CA GLN A 159 16.64 1.02 13.97
C GLN A 159 17.25 -0.32 13.50
N PRO A 160 16.47 -1.14 12.76
CA PRO A 160 16.80 -2.53 12.51
C PRO A 160 18.19 -2.72 11.89
N GLY A 161 19.03 -3.48 12.58
CA GLY A 161 20.34 -3.92 12.13
C GLY A 161 20.20 -5.11 11.20
N TRP A 162 19.75 -4.86 9.97
CA TRP A 162 19.44 -5.94 9.05
C TRP A 162 20.68 -6.76 8.64
N ALA A 163 20.91 -7.90 9.30
CA ALA A 163 22.05 -8.80 9.05
C ALA A 163 22.00 -9.55 7.69
N GLY A 164 20.98 -9.28 6.86
CA GLY A 164 20.67 -10.04 5.65
C GLY A 164 19.28 -10.67 5.75
N LEU A 165 18.69 -11.05 4.62
CA LEU A 165 17.44 -11.81 4.64
C LEU A 165 17.74 -13.23 5.12
N HIS A 166 17.20 -13.60 6.27
CA HIS A 166 17.32 -14.94 6.84
C HIS A 166 16.01 -15.35 7.52
N VAL A 167 15.87 -16.65 7.80
CA VAL A 167 14.77 -17.22 8.57
C VAL A 167 15.29 -17.42 10.00
N PRO A 168 14.85 -16.64 11.00
CA PRO A 168 15.40 -16.74 12.37
C PRO A 168 14.98 -18.04 13.07
N GLY A 169 13.99 -18.75 12.51
CA GLY A 169 13.47 -20.01 13.01
C GLY A 169 12.14 -20.34 12.34
N SER A 170 11.61 -21.53 12.65
CA SER A 170 10.27 -21.92 12.20
C SER A 170 9.20 -21.39 13.17
N VAL A 171 8.09 -20.90 12.61
CA VAL A 171 6.84 -20.50 13.29
C VAL A 171 5.80 -21.60 13.01
N PRO A 172 5.60 -22.58 13.92
CA PRO A 172 4.79 -23.77 13.65
C PRO A 172 3.33 -23.49 13.25
N ALA A 173 2.70 -22.42 13.76
CA ALA A 173 1.33 -22.06 13.41
C ALA A 173 1.14 -21.78 11.91
N LEU A 174 2.21 -21.41 11.18
CA LEU A 174 2.16 -21.20 9.74
C LEU A 174 1.90 -22.49 8.95
N ALA A 175 2.03 -23.68 9.55
CA ALA A 175 1.60 -24.92 8.92
C ALA A 175 0.07 -24.96 8.67
N ARG A 176 -0.70 -24.13 9.39
CA ARG A 176 -2.14 -23.90 9.18
C ARG A 176 -2.42 -22.67 8.31
N ALA A 177 -1.42 -22.13 7.63
CA ALA A 177 -1.57 -20.99 6.74
C ALA A 177 -1.45 -21.41 5.27
N GLY A 178 -2.31 -20.84 4.43
CA GLY A 178 -2.18 -20.88 2.98
C GLY A 178 -1.43 -19.65 2.49
N LEU A 179 -0.58 -19.82 1.48
CA LEU A 179 0.10 -18.73 0.79
C LEU A 179 -0.37 -18.71 -0.68
N VAL A 180 -1.00 -17.62 -1.10
CA VAL A 180 -1.46 -17.42 -2.48
C VAL A 180 -0.64 -16.34 -3.16
N MET A 181 -0.11 -16.64 -4.33
CA MET A 181 0.71 -15.72 -5.13
C MET A 181 0.32 -15.77 -6.61
N MET A 182 0.39 -14.62 -7.29
CA MET A 182 0.30 -14.55 -8.75
C MET A 182 1.68 -14.21 -9.30
N VAL A 183 2.22 -15.06 -10.18
CA VAL A 183 3.61 -14.97 -10.64
C VAL A 183 3.69 -14.77 -12.15
N LYS A 184 4.66 -13.98 -12.60
CA LYS A 184 4.93 -13.72 -14.02
C LYS A 184 6.42 -13.53 -14.26
N ASP A 185 7.05 -14.54 -14.85
CA ASP A 185 8.49 -14.52 -15.20
C ASP A 185 9.39 -14.17 -14.00
N GLU A 186 9.28 -14.97 -12.93
CA GLU A 186 9.96 -14.80 -11.64
C GLU A 186 10.96 -15.95 -11.36
N ALA A 187 11.53 -16.55 -12.42
CA ALA A 187 12.42 -17.70 -12.28
C ALA A 187 13.71 -17.38 -11.49
N ASP A 188 14.10 -16.12 -11.44
CA ASP A 188 15.26 -15.63 -10.68
C ASP A 188 15.05 -15.64 -9.16
N ILE A 189 13.80 -15.66 -8.68
CA ILE A 189 13.49 -15.47 -7.25
C ILE A 189 12.53 -16.50 -6.64
N VAL A 190 11.67 -17.13 -7.45
CA VAL A 190 10.57 -17.97 -6.96
C VAL A 190 11.04 -19.13 -6.07
N THR A 191 12.16 -19.78 -6.40
CA THR A 191 12.70 -20.88 -5.59
C THR A 191 13.11 -20.38 -4.20
N ALA A 192 13.82 -19.26 -4.13
CA ALA A 192 14.25 -18.70 -2.85
C ALA A 192 13.04 -18.28 -1.99
N ASN A 193 12.00 -17.72 -2.62
CA ASN A 193 10.75 -17.37 -1.95
C ASN A 193 10.07 -18.61 -1.35
N LEU A 194 9.88 -19.66 -2.14
CA LEU A 194 9.22 -20.89 -1.69
C LEU A 194 10.01 -21.58 -0.56
N GLU A 195 11.32 -21.71 -0.73
CA GLU A 195 12.20 -22.29 0.30
C GLU A 195 12.20 -21.47 1.59
N HIS A 196 12.21 -20.14 1.49
CA HIS A 196 12.14 -19.25 2.64
C HIS A 196 10.86 -19.46 3.45
N HIS A 197 9.71 -19.43 2.78
CA HIS A 197 8.42 -19.58 3.47
C HIS A 197 8.18 -21.02 3.95
N TYR A 198 8.69 -22.03 3.23
CA TYR A 198 8.67 -23.41 3.72
C TYR A 198 9.47 -23.59 5.02
N ARG A 199 10.69 -23.04 5.07
CA ARG A 199 11.54 -23.03 6.27
C ARG A 199 10.91 -22.25 7.42
N LEU A 200 10.21 -21.15 7.11
CA LEU A 200 9.48 -20.37 8.10
C LEU A 200 8.30 -21.15 8.69
N GLY A 201 7.66 -22.05 7.93
CA GLY A 201 6.66 -22.99 8.46
C GLY A 201 5.47 -23.26 7.55
N PHE A 202 5.35 -22.57 6.41
CA PHE A 202 4.25 -22.80 5.47
C PHE A 202 4.29 -24.21 4.88
N ARG A 203 3.11 -24.79 4.67
CA ARG A 203 2.94 -26.10 4.04
C ARG A 203 1.87 -26.13 2.95
N CYS A 204 1.18 -25.02 2.70
CA CYS A 204 0.15 -24.92 1.67
C CYS A 204 0.39 -23.70 0.79
N PHE A 205 0.62 -23.93 -0.50
CA PHE A 205 0.96 -22.90 -1.47
C PHE A 205 0.02 -22.98 -2.68
N CYS A 206 -0.43 -21.84 -3.18
CA CYS A 206 -1.15 -21.71 -4.44
C CYS A 206 -0.49 -20.64 -5.31
N LEU A 207 0.10 -21.08 -6.42
CA LEU A 207 0.79 -20.24 -7.37
C LEU A 207 -0.04 -20.14 -8.64
N LEU A 208 -0.50 -18.94 -8.96
CA LEU A 208 -1.13 -18.61 -10.22
C LEU A 208 -0.04 -18.16 -11.20
N ASP A 209 0.43 -19.09 -12.02
CA ASP A 209 1.39 -18.79 -13.09
C ASP A 209 0.68 -18.08 -14.24
N ASN A 210 0.87 -16.77 -14.36
CA ASN A 210 0.26 -15.91 -15.37
C ASN A 210 1.00 -16.03 -16.72
N ASN A 211 1.05 -17.26 -17.22
CA ASN A 211 1.67 -17.63 -18.48
C ASN A 211 3.16 -17.22 -18.54
N SER A 212 3.96 -17.61 -17.53
CA SER A 212 5.40 -17.37 -17.53
C SER A 212 6.10 -18.14 -18.66
N THR A 213 7.23 -17.61 -19.09
CA THR A 213 8.01 -18.05 -20.26
C THR A 213 9.49 -18.27 -19.94
N ASP A 214 9.90 -18.03 -18.70
CA ASP A 214 11.30 -18.06 -18.26
C ASP A 214 11.68 -19.29 -17.42
N GLY A 215 10.79 -20.27 -17.31
CA GLY A 215 11.01 -21.48 -16.52
C GLY A 215 10.43 -21.45 -15.10
N THR A 216 9.76 -20.36 -14.69
CA THR A 216 9.10 -20.23 -13.37
C THR A 216 8.30 -21.48 -12.99
N ALA A 217 7.39 -21.95 -13.84
CA ALA A 217 6.55 -23.13 -13.56
C ALA A 217 7.34 -24.44 -13.35
N ALA A 218 8.48 -24.60 -14.02
CA ALA A 218 9.34 -25.77 -13.84
C ALA A 218 10.01 -25.76 -12.46
N LEU A 219 10.44 -24.58 -11.99
CA LEU A 219 11.04 -24.42 -10.66
C LEU A 219 10.01 -24.68 -9.55
N VAL A 220 8.78 -24.20 -9.71
CA VAL A 220 7.68 -24.49 -8.76
C VAL A 220 7.37 -25.98 -8.70
N THR A 221 7.40 -26.65 -9.85
CA THR A 221 7.22 -28.11 -9.92
C THR A 221 8.37 -28.83 -9.20
N ALA A 222 9.62 -28.41 -9.42
CA ALA A 222 10.77 -28.98 -8.73
C ALA A 222 10.68 -28.79 -7.20
N PHE A 223 10.24 -27.63 -6.72
CA PHE A 223 9.98 -27.38 -5.30
C PHE A 223 8.91 -28.34 -4.76
N ARG A 224 7.77 -28.49 -5.45
CA ARG A 224 6.71 -29.43 -5.05
C ARG A 224 7.24 -30.86 -4.93
N ASP A 225 8.03 -31.29 -5.90
CA ASP A 225 8.55 -32.67 -5.93
C ASP A 225 9.62 -32.89 -4.83
N ALA A 226 10.36 -31.85 -4.45
CA ALA A 226 11.34 -31.88 -3.36
C ALA A 226 10.70 -31.88 -1.96
N HIS A 227 9.51 -31.29 -1.81
CA HIS A 227 8.80 -31.13 -0.54
C HIS A 227 7.43 -31.84 -0.54
N PRO A 228 7.40 -33.19 -0.53
CA PRO A 228 6.16 -33.96 -0.62
C PRO A 228 5.24 -33.80 0.61
N ASP A 229 5.73 -33.21 1.71
CA ASP A 229 4.93 -32.84 2.88
C ASP A 229 4.19 -31.50 2.72
N ALA A 230 4.50 -30.74 1.66
CA ALA A 230 3.80 -29.52 1.30
C ALA A 230 2.75 -29.76 0.20
N LEU A 231 1.58 -29.15 0.37
CA LEU A 231 0.57 -29.05 -0.68
C LEU A 231 0.88 -27.85 -1.58
N VAL A 232 1.25 -28.09 -2.83
CA VAL A 232 1.57 -27.04 -3.80
C VAL A 232 0.64 -27.12 -5.00
N LEU A 233 -0.28 -26.15 -5.09
CA LEU A 233 -1.15 -25.94 -6.23
C LEU A 233 -0.48 -24.99 -7.21
N LEU A 234 -0.05 -25.52 -8.36
CA LEU A 234 0.41 -24.71 -9.49
C LEU A 234 -0.72 -24.61 -10.52
N VAL A 235 -1.22 -23.40 -10.73
CA VAL A 235 -2.31 -23.11 -11.65
C VAL A 235 -1.76 -22.35 -12.84
N HIS A 236 -2.01 -22.86 -14.04
CA HIS A 236 -1.74 -22.11 -15.26
C HIS A 236 -2.89 -21.12 -15.53
N ASP A 237 -2.59 -19.82 -15.46
CA ASP A 237 -3.52 -18.73 -15.72
C ASP A 237 -3.30 -18.17 -17.14
N PRO A 238 -4.21 -18.47 -18.09
CA PRO A 238 -4.10 -17.98 -19.46
C PRO A 238 -4.57 -16.52 -19.64
N ILE A 239 -5.13 -15.89 -18.60
CA ILE A 239 -5.73 -14.55 -18.69
C ILE A 239 -4.64 -13.48 -18.51
N VAL A 240 -4.21 -12.89 -19.63
CA VAL A 240 -3.15 -11.84 -19.65
C VAL A 240 -3.51 -10.59 -18.83
N GLY A 241 -4.80 -10.24 -18.72
CA GLY A 241 -5.25 -9.07 -17.97
C GLY A 241 -4.91 -9.16 -16.47
N TYR A 242 -4.52 -8.03 -15.87
CA TYR A 242 -4.11 -7.89 -14.48
C TYR A 242 -5.33 -7.82 -13.53
N TYR A 243 -6.21 -8.82 -13.59
CA TYR A 243 -7.39 -8.94 -12.71
C TYR A 243 -7.01 -9.55 -11.35
N GLN A 244 -5.98 -8.99 -10.69
CA GLN A 244 -5.33 -9.61 -9.53
C GLN A 244 -6.30 -9.89 -8.39
N SER A 245 -7.08 -8.91 -7.92
CA SER A 245 -8.00 -9.11 -6.78
C SER A 245 -9.00 -10.24 -7.02
N ALA A 246 -9.66 -10.24 -8.19
CA ALA A 246 -10.63 -11.27 -8.55
C ALA A 246 -9.99 -12.67 -8.65
N LYS A 247 -8.77 -12.76 -9.21
CA LYS A 247 -8.03 -14.02 -9.29
C LYS A 247 -7.63 -14.50 -7.88
N ILE A 248 -7.01 -13.65 -7.08
CA ILE A 248 -6.60 -13.99 -5.71
C ILE A 248 -7.80 -14.43 -4.86
N ALA A 249 -8.93 -13.72 -4.92
CA ALA A 249 -10.16 -14.08 -4.22
C ALA A 249 -10.71 -15.46 -4.63
N ALA A 250 -10.66 -15.80 -5.91
CA ALA A 250 -11.08 -17.12 -6.40
C ALA A 250 -10.12 -18.22 -5.91
N PHE A 251 -8.81 -18.01 -6.03
CA PHE A 251 -7.82 -19.03 -5.75
C PHE A 251 -7.51 -19.23 -4.28
N GLN A 252 -7.74 -18.22 -3.41
CA GLN A 252 -7.73 -18.47 -1.97
C GLN A 252 -8.82 -19.46 -1.55
N ARG A 253 -10.03 -19.36 -2.11
CA ARG A 253 -11.14 -20.29 -1.84
C ARG A 253 -10.81 -21.69 -2.35
N THR A 254 -10.27 -21.77 -3.57
CA THR A 254 -9.77 -23.03 -4.13
C THR A 254 -8.71 -23.68 -3.24
N LEU A 255 -7.74 -22.92 -2.74
CA LEU A 255 -6.70 -23.46 -1.84
C LEU A 255 -7.31 -23.97 -0.52
N LEU A 256 -8.27 -23.24 0.06
CA LEU A 256 -8.99 -23.69 1.27
C LEU A 256 -9.69 -25.03 1.04
N ASP A 257 -10.48 -25.13 -0.03
CA ASP A 257 -11.23 -26.34 -0.35
C ASP A 257 -10.30 -27.53 -0.63
N TYR A 258 -9.23 -27.30 -1.39
CA TYR A 258 -8.29 -28.35 -1.75
C TYR A 258 -7.45 -28.81 -0.56
N ALA A 259 -7.05 -27.88 0.32
CA ALA A 259 -6.37 -28.21 1.56
C ALA A 259 -7.27 -29.04 2.47
N ALA A 260 -8.57 -28.72 2.57
CA ALA A 260 -9.52 -29.51 3.33
C ALA A 260 -9.68 -30.94 2.78
N ILE A 261 -9.67 -31.11 1.45
CA ILE A 261 -9.67 -32.44 0.80
C ILE A 261 -8.38 -33.23 1.15
N ASP A 262 -7.23 -32.55 1.21
CA ASP A 262 -5.95 -33.13 1.65
C ASP A 262 -5.89 -33.40 3.18
N GLY A 263 -6.94 -33.05 3.92
CA GLY A 263 -7.03 -33.23 5.37
C GLY A 263 -6.35 -32.13 6.19
N ARG A 264 -6.07 -30.97 5.59
CA ARG A 264 -5.47 -29.80 6.24
C ARG A 264 -6.53 -28.74 6.52
N ALA A 265 -6.53 -28.23 7.75
CA ALA A 265 -7.38 -27.12 8.15
C ALA A 265 -6.57 -25.82 8.13
N LEU A 266 -6.83 -24.98 7.14
CA LEU A 266 -6.22 -23.66 7.05
C LEU A 266 -7.01 -22.66 7.90
N GLU A 267 -6.29 -21.88 8.70
CA GLU A 267 -6.83 -20.82 9.56
C GLU A 267 -6.48 -19.42 9.06
N TRP A 268 -5.39 -19.33 8.30
CA TRP A 268 -4.84 -18.08 7.80
C TRP A 268 -4.60 -18.13 6.30
N MET A 269 -4.82 -17.00 5.63
CA MET A 269 -4.48 -16.81 4.22
C MET A 269 -3.53 -15.63 4.08
N PHE A 270 -2.35 -15.89 3.50
CA PHE A 270 -1.32 -14.90 3.20
C PHE A 270 -1.29 -14.61 1.70
N PHE A 271 -1.17 -13.34 1.35
CA PHE A 271 -1.14 -12.87 -0.05
C PHE A 271 0.22 -12.23 -0.31
N ILE A 272 1.16 -13.05 -0.78
CA ILE A 272 2.59 -12.69 -0.89
C ILE A 272 2.98 -12.75 -2.36
N ASP A 273 3.68 -11.74 -2.84
CA ASP A 273 4.23 -11.72 -4.20
C ASP A 273 5.59 -12.43 -4.25
N ALA A 274 6.05 -12.85 -5.44
CA ALA A 274 7.27 -13.66 -5.57
C ALA A 274 8.55 -12.96 -5.06
N ASP A 275 8.52 -11.63 -5.01
CA ASP A 275 9.60 -10.75 -4.57
C ASP A 275 9.43 -10.25 -3.13
N GLU A 276 8.53 -10.85 -2.36
CA GLU A 276 8.21 -10.49 -0.98
C GLU A 276 8.55 -11.62 0.00
N PHE A 277 9.22 -11.30 1.11
CA PHE A 277 9.67 -12.26 2.12
C PHE A 277 9.30 -11.79 3.52
N ILE A 278 8.64 -12.65 4.30
CA ILE A 278 8.43 -12.38 5.74
C ILE A 278 9.78 -12.48 6.45
N ALA A 279 10.31 -11.36 6.90
CA ALA A 279 11.68 -11.22 7.39
C ALA A 279 11.70 -10.62 8.79
N TYR A 280 12.57 -11.17 9.63
CA TYR A 280 12.87 -10.57 10.92
C TYR A 280 14.06 -9.62 10.79
N ALA A 281 13.96 -8.47 11.44
CA ALA A 281 14.92 -7.38 11.26
C ALA A 281 16.04 -7.35 12.31
N GLY A 282 15.95 -8.19 13.35
CA GLY A 282 16.99 -8.39 14.36
C GLY A 282 17.80 -9.67 14.13
N ASP A 283 18.68 -9.98 15.09
CA ASP A 283 19.39 -11.26 15.17
C ASP A 283 18.42 -12.41 15.50
N ASP A 284 18.82 -13.66 15.29
CA ASP A 284 18.01 -14.84 15.66
C ASP A 284 17.41 -14.72 17.08
N ASP A 285 16.10 -14.45 17.15
CA ASP A 285 15.36 -14.21 18.39
C ASP A 285 14.19 -15.19 18.51
N ALA A 286 14.37 -16.22 19.33
CA ALA A 286 13.31 -17.18 19.65
C ALA A 286 12.06 -16.51 20.27
N GLY A 287 12.24 -15.38 20.96
CA GLY A 287 11.14 -14.56 21.48
C GLY A 287 10.34 -13.90 20.36
N ALA A 288 10.97 -13.46 19.28
CA ALA A 288 10.27 -12.90 18.12
C ALA A 288 9.44 -13.96 17.38
N VAL A 289 9.97 -15.18 17.25
CA VAL A 289 9.22 -16.34 16.74
C VAL A 289 8.03 -16.64 17.64
N ALA A 290 8.22 -16.65 18.97
CA ALA A 290 7.15 -16.91 19.92
C ALA A 290 6.05 -15.83 19.91
N ARG A 291 6.39 -14.55 19.71
CA ARG A 291 5.40 -13.47 19.55
C ARG A 291 4.59 -13.62 18.27
N PHE A 292 5.23 -13.98 17.16
CA PHE A 292 4.50 -14.25 15.91
C PHE A 292 3.59 -15.49 16.05
N GLU A 293 4.07 -16.57 16.68
CA GLU A 293 3.26 -17.75 17.00
C GLU A 293 2.04 -17.38 17.87
N ALA A 294 2.25 -16.55 18.90
CA ALA A 294 1.17 -16.07 19.77
C ALA A 294 0.13 -15.24 19.01
N ALA A 295 0.56 -14.33 18.12
CA ALA A 295 -0.35 -13.52 17.30
C ALA A 295 -1.21 -14.39 16.37
N LEU A 296 -0.63 -15.44 15.76
CA LEU A 296 -1.38 -16.38 14.90
C LEU A 296 -2.35 -17.24 15.72
N GLY A 297 -1.99 -17.57 16.96
CA GLY A 297 -2.78 -18.38 17.89
C GLY A 297 -3.89 -17.61 18.62
N ASP A 298 -3.80 -16.28 18.71
CA ASP A 298 -4.79 -15.46 19.41
C ASP A 298 -6.11 -15.39 18.62
N PRO A 299 -7.23 -15.90 19.16
CA PRO A 299 -8.53 -15.86 18.47
C PRO A 299 -9.08 -14.43 18.29
N ALA A 300 -8.59 -13.44 19.05
CA ALA A 300 -8.97 -12.04 18.87
C ALA A 300 -8.30 -11.40 17.64
N VAL A 301 -7.15 -11.92 17.22
CA VAL A 301 -6.43 -11.42 16.04
C VAL A 301 -7.02 -12.03 14.78
N GLY A 302 -7.58 -11.18 13.92
CA GLY A 302 -8.18 -11.57 12.65
C GLY A 302 -7.35 -11.15 11.42
N MET A 303 -6.43 -10.21 11.59
CA MET A 303 -5.56 -9.71 10.51
C MET A 303 -4.14 -9.50 11.02
N ILE A 304 -3.17 -10.07 10.31
CA ILE A 304 -1.75 -9.72 10.47
C ILE A 304 -1.40 -8.68 9.41
N VAL A 305 -0.72 -7.61 9.81
CA VAL A 305 -0.23 -6.57 8.90
C VAL A 305 1.30 -6.56 8.95
N MET A 306 1.92 -6.65 7.77
CA MET A 306 3.37 -6.69 7.58
C MET A 306 3.76 -5.57 6.62
N GLN A 307 4.57 -4.63 7.05
CA GLN A 307 4.95 -3.49 6.24
C GLN A 307 6.16 -3.80 5.38
N TRP A 308 6.12 -3.30 4.14
CA TRP A 308 7.22 -3.38 3.20
C TRP A 308 8.46 -2.69 3.73
N VAL A 309 9.57 -3.39 3.59
CA VAL A 309 10.91 -2.81 3.63
C VAL A 309 11.50 -3.06 2.25
N ASN A 310 11.50 -2.02 1.42
CA ASN A 310 12.12 -2.11 0.10
C ASN A 310 13.61 -2.43 0.26
N SER A 311 14.08 -3.32 -0.59
CA SER A 311 15.46 -3.76 -0.62
C SER A 311 16.02 -3.64 -2.04
N ALA A 312 17.31 -3.34 -2.11
CA ALA A 312 18.01 -3.20 -3.37
C ALA A 312 19.43 -3.75 -3.30
N THR A 313 19.99 -4.02 -4.47
CA THR A 313 21.41 -4.35 -4.63
C THR A 313 22.28 -3.13 -4.33
N ALA A 314 23.57 -3.35 -4.04
CA ALA A 314 24.50 -2.25 -3.80
C ALA A 314 24.71 -1.36 -5.04
N ASN A 315 24.64 -1.95 -6.23
CA ASN A 315 24.84 -1.32 -7.52
C ASN A 315 23.92 -2.01 -8.56
N ILE A 316 23.76 -1.38 -9.73
CA ILE A 316 23.08 -2.02 -10.88
C ILE A 316 23.78 -3.34 -11.23
N MET A 317 22.98 -4.39 -11.38
CA MET A 317 23.41 -5.71 -11.84
C MET A 317 22.73 -6.05 -13.17
N GLN A 318 23.42 -6.75 -14.06
CA GLN A 318 22.81 -7.26 -15.29
C GLN A 318 21.84 -8.40 -15.00
N THR A 319 22.29 -9.35 -14.18
CA THR A 319 21.54 -10.51 -13.67
C THR A 319 21.81 -10.69 -12.18
N LEU A 320 20.97 -11.46 -11.49
CA LEU A 320 21.24 -11.89 -10.11
C LEU A 320 22.16 -13.12 -10.10
N PRO A 321 22.90 -13.36 -9.01
CA PRO A 321 23.54 -14.65 -8.79
C PRO A 321 22.46 -15.73 -8.56
N GLU A 322 22.82 -16.98 -8.83
CA GLU A 322 21.92 -18.13 -8.64
C GLU A 322 22.01 -18.68 -7.21
N GLY A 323 20.95 -19.38 -6.77
CA GLY A 323 20.94 -20.09 -5.49
C GLY A 323 20.87 -19.18 -4.25
N ASP A 324 21.39 -19.67 -3.12
CA ASP A 324 21.26 -19.01 -1.82
C ASP A 324 21.97 -17.65 -1.74
N GLU A 325 22.97 -17.41 -2.60
CA GLU A 325 23.67 -16.12 -2.68
C GLU A 325 22.79 -14.99 -3.20
N MET A 326 21.69 -15.30 -3.91
CA MET A 326 20.76 -14.33 -4.49
C MET A 326 20.15 -13.40 -3.44
N LEU A 327 19.78 -13.91 -2.27
CA LEU A 327 19.19 -13.07 -1.22
C LEU A 327 20.26 -12.19 -0.52
N SER A 328 21.52 -12.60 -0.56
CA SER A 328 22.62 -11.90 0.10
C SER A 328 23.00 -10.58 -0.59
N VAL A 329 22.64 -10.39 -1.87
CA VAL A 329 22.98 -9.17 -2.61
C VAL A 329 22.05 -7.99 -2.29
N PHE A 330 20.89 -8.22 -1.65
CA PHE A 330 19.94 -7.18 -1.23
C PHE A 330 20.39 -6.51 0.08
N VAL A 331 21.44 -5.70 -0.03
CA VAL A 331 22.12 -5.08 1.12
C VAL A 331 21.64 -3.65 1.42
N ARG A 332 20.92 -3.02 0.50
CA ARG A 332 20.37 -1.66 0.66
C ARG A 332 18.96 -1.71 1.19
N ARG A 333 18.65 -0.86 2.17
CA ARG A 333 17.33 -0.74 2.82
C ARG A 333 17.15 0.71 3.28
N PRO A 334 15.93 1.26 3.20
CA PRO A 334 15.72 2.66 3.52
C PRO A 334 15.94 2.92 5.03
N ALA A 335 16.54 4.07 5.35
CA ALA A 335 16.73 4.51 6.73
C ALA A 335 15.39 4.80 7.46
N GLN A 336 14.32 5.03 6.71
CA GLN A 336 12.96 5.22 7.22
C GLN A 336 12.02 4.26 6.51
N LEU A 337 10.99 3.77 7.20
CA LEU A 337 9.96 2.92 6.62
C LEU A 337 9.01 3.73 5.72
N ARG A 338 9.48 4.22 4.58
CA ARG A 338 8.71 5.08 3.68
C ARG A 338 8.87 4.64 2.21
N PRO A 339 7.75 4.44 1.48
CA PRO A 339 6.37 4.42 1.97
C PRO A 339 6.11 3.20 2.87
N ALA A 340 5.33 3.36 3.93
CA ALA A 340 4.88 2.25 4.78
C ALA A 340 3.73 1.51 4.09
N VAL A 341 4.05 0.69 3.09
CA VAL A 341 3.03 -0.09 2.36
C VAL A 341 2.77 -1.40 3.10
N PRO A 342 1.53 -1.69 3.53
CA PRO A 342 1.23 -2.97 4.17
C PRO A 342 1.06 -4.09 3.15
N LYS A 343 1.29 -5.31 3.63
CA LYS A 343 0.75 -6.58 3.14
C LYS A 343 0.00 -7.24 4.29
N ILE A 344 -1.01 -8.03 3.96
CA ILE A 344 -1.90 -8.60 4.97
C ILE A 344 -1.93 -10.13 4.91
N ALA A 345 -2.16 -10.72 6.08
CA ALA A 345 -2.71 -12.06 6.20
C ALA A 345 -4.07 -11.97 6.88
N LEU A 346 -5.04 -12.73 6.39
CA LEU A 346 -6.41 -12.73 6.88
C LEU A 346 -6.71 -14.07 7.52
N ARG A 347 -7.30 -14.04 8.71
CA ARG A 347 -7.90 -15.24 9.31
C ARG A 347 -9.07 -15.65 8.42
N CYS A 348 -9.09 -16.90 7.96
CA CYS A 348 -10.06 -17.37 6.97
C CYS A 348 -11.51 -17.20 7.46
N ALA A 349 -11.75 -17.32 8.77
CA ALA A 349 -13.05 -17.13 9.40
C ALA A 349 -13.61 -15.69 9.27
N LEU A 350 -12.78 -14.68 8.97
CA LEU A 350 -13.27 -13.31 8.73
C LEU A 350 -14.03 -13.19 7.41
N GLY A 351 -13.79 -14.08 6.44
CA GLY A 351 -14.45 -14.01 5.13
C GLY A 351 -14.14 -12.73 4.34
N LEU A 352 -12.99 -12.09 4.61
CA LEU A 352 -12.53 -10.91 3.89
C LEU A 352 -11.70 -11.29 2.66
N ASP A 353 -11.80 -10.50 1.60
CA ASP A 353 -10.97 -10.63 0.40
C ASP A 353 -9.99 -9.42 0.32
N PRO A 354 -8.75 -9.63 -0.14
CA PRO A 354 -7.81 -8.53 -0.33
C PRO A 354 -8.24 -7.63 -1.50
N ALA A 355 -7.99 -6.33 -1.36
CA ALA A 355 -8.13 -5.35 -2.42
C ALA A 355 -7.04 -5.51 -3.50
N MET A 356 -7.17 -4.77 -4.61
CA MET A 356 -6.12 -4.70 -5.63
C MET A 356 -4.75 -4.37 -5.03
N GLY A 357 -3.71 -5.12 -5.40
CA GLY A 357 -2.35 -5.00 -4.86
C GLY A 357 -2.08 -5.80 -3.58
N ASN A 358 -3.07 -6.50 -3.02
CA ASN A 358 -2.92 -7.32 -1.80
C ASN A 358 -2.45 -6.52 -0.56
N HIS A 359 -2.57 -5.19 -0.57
CA HIS A 359 -2.05 -4.33 0.49
C HIS A 359 -2.97 -4.21 1.70
N PHE A 360 -4.28 -4.27 1.47
CA PHE A 360 -5.30 -4.17 2.50
C PHE A 360 -6.63 -4.72 1.98
N VAL A 361 -7.71 -4.56 2.74
CA VAL A 361 -9.09 -4.89 2.31
C VAL A 361 -9.84 -3.62 1.88
N GLU A 362 -10.87 -3.75 1.04
CA GLU A 362 -11.67 -2.60 0.58
C GLU A 362 -12.61 -2.07 1.68
N ASN A 363 -13.15 -2.98 2.50
CA ASN A 363 -14.05 -2.68 3.60
C ASN A 363 -13.57 -3.40 4.85
N PHE A 364 -13.58 -2.71 5.98
CA PHE A 364 -13.14 -3.28 7.25
C PHE A 364 -14.09 -2.86 8.36
N ASP A 365 -14.97 -3.78 8.76
CA ASP A 365 -15.99 -3.57 9.80
C ASP A 365 -15.66 -4.37 11.07
N HIS A 366 -14.43 -4.18 11.57
CA HIS A 366 -13.93 -4.84 12.77
C HIS A 366 -13.22 -3.82 13.67
N PRO A 367 -13.15 -4.05 14.98
CA PRO A 367 -12.31 -3.25 15.87
C PRO A 367 -10.84 -3.18 15.43
N LEU A 368 -10.16 -2.06 15.71
CA LEU A 368 -8.73 -1.90 15.38
C LEU A 368 -7.83 -2.92 16.09
N ASP A 369 -8.21 -3.40 17.28
CA ASP A 369 -7.47 -4.40 18.05
C ASP A 369 -7.57 -5.82 17.47
N THR A 370 -8.41 -6.04 16.47
CA THR A 370 -8.43 -7.28 15.67
C THR A 370 -7.20 -7.36 14.74
N MET A 371 -6.46 -6.27 14.56
CA MET A 371 -5.26 -6.20 13.74
C MET A 371 -3.99 -6.27 14.59
N HIS A 372 -3.08 -7.13 14.17
CA HIS A 372 -1.74 -7.21 14.74
C HIS A 372 -0.71 -6.66 13.75
N VAL A 373 0.01 -5.59 14.15
CA VAL A 373 1.05 -4.95 13.32
C VAL A 373 2.37 -5.63 13.62
N LEU A 374 2.79 -6.54 12.75
CA LEU A 374 3.93 -7.42 13.02
C LEU A 374 5.28 -6.67 13.06
N ALA A 375 5.33 -5.45 12.50
CA ALA A 375 6.47 -4.55 12.62
C ALA A 375 6.80 -4.15 14.07
N GLU A 376 5.81 -4.17 14.98
CA GLU A 376 6.04 -3.95 16.42
C GLU A 376 6.75 -5.12 17.10
N ASP A 377 6.72 -6.30 16.48
CA ASP A 377 7.48 -7.47 16.92
C ASP A 377 8.84 -7.62 16.23
N GLY A 378 9.18 -6.71 15.31
CA GLY A 378 10.41 -6.72 14.53
C GLY A 378 10.32 -7.50 13.21
N TRP A 379 9.13 -7.92 12.80
CA TRP A 379 8.92 -8.61 11.52
C TRP A 379 8.33 -7.69 10.46
N TYR A 380 8.84 -7.82 9.25
CA TYR A 380 8.46 -7.00 8.10
C TYR A 380 8.30 -7.87 6.86
N MET A 381 7.80 -7.26 5.80
CA MET A 381 7.81 -7.84 4.47
C MET A 381 9.00 -7.26 3.69
N LEU A 382 10.13 -7.97 3.65
CA LEU A 382 11.25 -7.54 2.82
C LEU A 382 10.85 -7.68 1.35
N HIS A 383 10.99 -6.60 0.58
CA HIS A 383 10.48 -6.50 -0.78
C HIS A 383 11.64 -6.23 -1.74
N ALA A 384 11.80 -7.06 -2.77
CA ALA A 384 12.85 -6.98 -3.79
C ALA A 384 12.25 -6.68 -5.18
N PRO A 385 11.59 -5.51 -5.37
CA PRO A 385 10.76 -5.27 -6.55
C PRO A 385 11.53 -5.15 -7.85
N LEU A 386 12.76 -4.65 -7.79
CA LEU A 386 13.64 -4.37 -8.91
C LEU A 386 15.05 -4.85 -8.54
N ARG A 387 15.61 -5.75 -9.36
CA ARG A 387 16.70 -6.64 -8.92
C ARG A 387 17.88 -6.67 -9.88
N SER A 388 17.61 -6.60 -11.18
CA SER A 388 18.62 -6.62 -12.25
C SER A 388 18.05 -5.96 -13.51
N LEU A 389 18.90 -5.57 -14.45
CA LEU A 389 18.46 -4.96 -15.72
C LEU A 389 17.60 -5.90 -16.55
N GLU A 390 17.96 -7.20 -16.62
CA GLU A 390 17.13 -8.19 -17.31
C GLU A 390 15.75 -8.33 -16.68
N HIS A 391 15.69 -8.39 -15.34
CA HIS A 391 14.42 -8.48 -14.63
C HIS A 391 13.58 -7.21 -14.82
N VAL A 392 14.17 -6.02 -14.66
CA VAL A 392 13.47 -4.73 -14.84
C VAL A 392 12.89 -4.63 -16.25
N LYS A 393 13.63 -5.04 -17.28
CA LYS A 393 13.14 -5.10 -18.66
C LYS A 393 11.89 -5.96 -18.78
N LYS A 394 11.92 -7.20 -18.28
CA LYS A 394 10.78 -8.12 -18.29
C LYS A 394 9.60 -7.51 -17.55
N LYS A 395 9.80 -7.00 -16.33
CA LYS A 395 8.75 -6.47 -15.46
C LYS A 395 8.06 -5.25 -16.07
N VAL A 396 8.81 -4.31 -16.66
CA VAL A 396 8.25 -3.13 -17.35
C VAL A 396 7.41 -3.55 -18.57
N ILE A 397 7.93 -4.45 -19.41
CA ILE A 397 7.23 -4.92 -20.62
C ILE A 397 5.97 -5.70 -20.25
N ASN A 398 6.08 -6.66 -19.32
CA ASN A 398 4.97 -7.50 -18.89
C ASN A 398 3.88 -6.68 -18.19
N GLY A 399 4.25 -5.80 -17.26
CA GLY A 399 3.32 -4.89 -16.58
C GLY A 399 2.57 -3.99 -17.56
N GLY A 400 3.29 -3.35 -18.48
CA GLY A 400 2.69 -2.50 -19.51
C GLY A 400 1.69 -3.25 -20.40
N ARG A 401 2.06 -4.45 -20.87
CA ARG A 401 1.19 -5.29 -21.71
C ARG A 401 -0.04 -5.79 -20.94
N ALA A 402 0.12 -6.24 -19.70
CA ALA A 402 -0.98 -6.75 -18.87
C ALA A 402 -2.02 -5.66 -18.61
N PHE A 403 -1.58 -4.44 -18.28
CA PHE A 403 -2.49 -3.32 -18.05
C PHE A 403 -3.15 -2.82 -19.33
N LYS A 404 -2.46 -2.84 -20.48
CA LYS A 404 -3.07 -2.54 -21.79
C LYS A 404 -4.15 -3.57 -22.18
N ALA A 405 -4.00 -4.82 -21.75
CA ALA A 405 -4.96 -5.90 -22.00
C ALA A 405 -6.12 -5.95 -20.99
N SER A 406 -6.04 -5.18 -19.90
CA SER A 406 -7.06 -5.15 -18.84
C SER A 406 -8.18 -4.17 -19.19
N LYS A 407 -9.44 -4.59 -19.05
CA LYS A 407 -10.62 -3.72 -19.22
C LYS A 407 -11.15 -3.31 -17.85
N GLY A 408 -11.49 -2.03 -17.66
CA GLY A 408 -12.02 -1.53 -16.38
C GLY A 408 -10.95 -1.24 -15.32
N LEU A 409 -9.66 -1.29 -15.69
CA LEU A 409 -8.51 -0.98 -14.82
C LEU A 409 -7.71 0.23 -15.33
N GLU A 410 -8.38 1.16 -16.01
CA GLU A 410 -7.77 2.33 -16.66
C GLU A 410 -7.05 3.23 -15.64
N ASN A 411 -7.58 3.31 -14.41
CA ASN A 411 -7.04 4.13 -13.32
C ASN A 411 -6.06 3.40 -12.38
N HIS A 412 -5.79 2.11 -12.60
CA HIS A 412 -4.87 1.30 -11.77
C HIS A 412 -3.52 1.16 -12.46
N GLY A 413 -2.41 0.89 -11.77
CA GLY A 413 -1.13 0.55 -12.43
C GLY A 413 -0.51 1.70 -13.26
N GLY A 414 -0.70 2.95 -12.83
CA GLY A 414 -0.17 4.14 -13.51
C GLY A 414 1.34 4.06 -13.74
N HIS A 415 2.10 3.74 -12.69
CA HIS A 415 3.56 3.62 -12.78
C HIS A 415 4.04 2.57 -13.80
N TRP A 416 3.31 1.45 -13.99
CA TRP A 416 3.66 0.46 -15.01
C TRP A 416 3.40 0.97 -16.43
N ARG A 417 2.31 1.72 -16.64
CA ARG A 417 2.02 2.35 -17.93
C ARG A 417 3.07 3.42 -18.27
N GLU A 418 3.39 4.28 -17.31
CA GLU A 418 4.39 5.34 -17.46
C GLU A 418 5.77 4.76 -17.80
N ARG A 419 6.23 3.76 -17.04
CA ARG A 419 7.50 3.07 -17.30
C ARG A 419 7.50 2.39 -18.67
N TYR A 420 6.40 1.76 -19.05
CA TYR A 420 6.29 1.08 -20.35
C TYR A 420 6.31 2.08 -21.53
N ILE A 421 5.60 3.20 -21.43
CA ILE A 421 5.65 4.29 -22.43
C ILE A 421 7.06 4.87 -22.53
N ALA A 422 7.71 5.09 -21.39
CA ALA A 422 9.09 5.58 -21.36
C ALA A 422 10.05 4.61 -22.02
N TYR A 423 9.89 3.29 -21.81
CA TYR A 423 10.65 2.25 -22.49
C TYR A 423 10.39 2.22 -24.00
N GLU A 424 9.13 2.31 -24.44
CA GLU A 424 8.80 2.37 -25.87
C GLU A 424 9.41 3.61 -26.56
N THR A 425 9.60 4.70 -25.82
CA THR A 425 10.14 5.97 -26.35
C THR A 425 11.66 6.04 -26.31
N ARG A 426 12.28 5.54 -25.23
CA ARG A 426 13.70 5.75 -24.91
C ARG A 426 14.55 4.48 -24.99
N GLY A 427 13.95 3.31 -25.20
CA GLY A 427 14.65 2.04 -25.25
C GLY A 427 15.23 1.61 -23.90
N GLU A 428 16.39 0.95 -23.91
CA GLU A 428 16.97 0.35 -22.71
C GLU A 428 17.56 1.36 -21.71
N ASP A 429 17.86 2.59 -22.14
CA ASP A 429 18.45 3.64 -21.29
C ASP A 429 17.57 3.94 -20.06
N VAL A 430 16.24 3.90 -20.22
CA VAL A 430 15.31 4.15 -19.10
C VAL A 430 15.34 3.06 -18.04
N LEU A 431 15.75 1.83 -18.39
CA LEU A 431 15.75 0.70 -17.47
C LEU A 431 16.82 0.88 -16.38
N SER A 432 17.99 1.38 -16.77
CA SER A 432 19.07 1.74 -15.85
C SER A 432 18.64 2.87 -14.91
N GLU A 433 17.94 3.88 -15.41
CA GLU A 433 17.41 4.98 -14.58
C GLU A 433 16.37 4.50 -13.57
N ILE A 434 15.43 3.64 -14.00
CA ILE A 434 14.42 3.04 -13.12
C ILE A 434 15.10 2.24 -12.00
N LEU A 435 16.08 1.40 -12.35
CA LEU A 435 16.79 0.59 -11.37
C LEU A 435 17.66 1.44 -10.43
N GLN A 436 18.38 2.44 -10.96
CA GLN A 436 19.18 3.34 -10.14
C GLN A 436 18.31 4.13 -9.16
N THR A 437 17.17 4.66 -9.61
CA THR A 437 16.23 5.39 -8.74
C THR A 437 15.73 4.52 -7.59
N HIS A 438 15.51 3.21 -7.83
CA HIS A 438 15.14 2.26 -6.79
C HIS A 438 16.29 1.96 -5.81
N ILE A 439 17.51 1.83 -6.31
CA ILE A 439 18.69 1.65 -5.46
C ILE A 439 18.86 2.88 -4.56
N ASP A 440 18.75 4.08 -5.13
CA ASP A 440 18.93 5.35 -4.42
C ASP A 440 17.84 5.58 -3.37
N SER A 441 16.62 5.06 -3.57
CA SER A 441 15.55 5.14 -2.57
C SER A 441 15.72 4.17 -1.39
N CYS A 442 16.67 3.23 -1.49
CA CYS A 442 17.01 2.27 -0.45
C CYS A 442 18.34 2.61 0.27
N ILE A 443 18.84 3.84 0.12
CA ILE A 443 20.00 4.39 0.84
C ILE A 443 19.47 5.41 1.85
#